data_AF-A0A6B9YT79-F1
#
_entry.id   AF-A0A6B9YT79-F1
#
_cell.length_a   1.000
_cell.length_b   1.000
_cell.length_c   1.000
_cell.angle_alpha   90.00
_cell.angle_beta   90.00
_cell.angle_gamma   90.00
#
_symmetry.space_group_name_H-M   'P 1'
#
loop_
_entity.id
_entity.type
_entity.pdbx_description
1 polymer ?
#
loop_
_entity_poly.entity_id
_entity_poly.type
_entity_poly.pdbx_seq_one_letter_code
_entity_poly.pdbx_strand_id
1 'polypeptide(L)'
;MQALCKLTNDSPDVLCPVCGKGFRLYWERSSSAQQQAALPEIHQALRDHHKENPFAQHPEVPFNVPSWSGLPQFSAAALLGGAA
;
A
#
# COMPACT_ATOMS: atom_id res chain seq x y z
N MET A 1 6.91 -2.93 11.04
CA MET A 1 7.09 -1.81 10.11
C MET A 1 5.86 -1.77 9.22
N GLN A 2 5.15 -0.65 9.16
CA GLN A 2 3.95 -0.51 8.34
C GLN A 2 4.14 0.70 7.41
N ALA A 3 3.86 0.51 6.12
CA ALA A 3 3.91 1.54 5.10
C ALA A 3 2.51 1.79 4.56
N LEU A 4 2.05 3.04 4.64
CA LEU A 4 0.78 3.45 4.06
C LEU A 4 1.03 3.94 2.63
N CYS A 5 0.46 3.25 1.66
CA CYS A 5 0.45 3.63 0.25
C CYS A 5 -0.76 4.51 -0.04
N LYS A 6 -0.54 5.68 -0.62
CA LYS A 6 -1.61 6.57 -1.12
C LYS A 6 -1.42 6.80 -2.60
N LEU A 7 -2.48 6.64 -3.39
CA LEU A 7 -2.45 6.94 -4.82
C LEU A 7 -2.06 8.40 -5.06
N THR A 8 -1.11 8.64 -5.95
CA THR A 8 -0.68 9.98 -6.35
C THR A 8 -0.36 10.01 -7.84
N ASN A 9 -0.77 11.08 -8.50
CA ASN A 9 -0.32 11.39 -9.87
C ASN A 9 0.92 12.29 -9.86
N ASP A 10 1.23 12.91 -8.72
CA ASP A 10 2.34 13.82 -8.55
C ASP A 10 3.42 13.21 -7.66
N SER A 11 4.62 13.05 -8.22
CA SER A 11 5.83 12.56 -7.54
C SER A 11 5.58 11.29 -6.70
N PRO A 12 5.31 10.15 -7.36
CA PRO A 12 5.17 8.87 -6.69
C PRO A 12 6.53 8.36 -6.18
N ASP A 13 6.53 7.79 -4.97
CA ASP A 13 7.71 7.10 -4.41
C ASP A 13 7.87 5.71 -5.03
N VAL A 14 6.76 5.09 -5.42
CA VAL A 14 6.73 3.75 -6.02
C VAL A 14 5.68 3.66 -7.12
N LEU A 15 5.96 2.87 -8.15
CA LEU A 15 5.05 2.59 -9.26
C LEU A 15 4.62 1.13 -9.19
N CYS A 16 3.33 0.85 -9.43
CA CYS A 16 2.90 -0.53 -9.60
C CYS A 16 3.43 -1.06 -10.95
N PRO A 17 4.17 -2.18 -10.97
CA PRO A 17 4.72 -2.75 -12.20
C PRO A 17 3.66 -3.39 -13.10
N VAL A 18 2.42 -3.57 -12.61
CA VAL A 18 1.33 -4.20 -13.36
C VAL A 18 0.46 -3.16 -14.07
N CYS A 19 -0.01 -2.14 -13.34
CA CYS A 19 -0.95 -1.15 -13.88
C CYS A 19 -0.36 0.25 -14.05
N GLY A 20 0.90 0.47 -13.65
CA GLY A 20 1.60 1.75 -13.82
C GLY A 20 1.16 2.88 -12.89
N LYS A 21 0.20 2.64 -11.99
CA LYS A 21 -0.25 3.65 -11.02
C LYS A 21 0.87 4.00 -10.02
N GLY A 22 0.98 5.29 -9.70
CA GLY A 22 1.94 5.80 -8.74
C GLY A 22 1.39 5.91 -7.33
N PHE A 23 2.23 5.61 -6.35
CA PHE A 23 1.89 5.68 -4.93
C PHE A 23 2.94 6.46 -4.16
N ARG A 24 2.47 7.31 -3.25
CA ARG A 24 3.27 7.93 -2.20
C ARG A 24 3.26 7.03 -0.97
N LEU A 25 4.43 6.80 -0.40
CA LEU A 25 4.62 5.95 0.77
C LEU A 25 4.80 6.79 2.02
N TYR A 26 3.95 6.55 3.01
CA TYR A 26 4.07 7.15 4.34
C TYR A 26 4.51 6.07 5.32
N TRP A 27 5.60 6.35 6.03
CA TRP A 27 6.24 5.38 6.91
C TRP A 27 6.11 5.81 8.36
N GLU A 28 5.68 4.91 9.24
CA GLU A 28 5.70 5.20 10.67
C GLU A 28 7.10 4.87 11.23
N ARG A 29 7.85 5.91 11.63
CA ARG A 29 9.12 5.80 12.38
C ARG A 29 10.15 4.83 11.77
N SER A 30 10.30 4.84 10.45
CA SER A 30 11.23 3.96 9.73
C SER A 30 12.47 4.74 9.26
N SER A 31 13.66 4.18 9.42
CA SER A 31 14.91 4.75 8.87
C SER A 31 14.96 4.56 7.34
N SER A 32 15.73 5.39 6.63
CA SER A 32 15.88 5.29 5.16
C SER A 32 16.33 3.89 4.70
N ALA A 33 17.20 3.23 5.47
CA ALA A 33 17.66 1.87 5.17
C ALA A 33 16.51 0.85 5.29
N GLN A 34 15.66 0.99 6.30
CA GLN A 34 14.47 0.15 6.46
C GLN A 34 13.44 0.39 5.36
N GLN A 35 13.25 1.64 4.93
CA GLN A 35 12.38 1.98 3.81
C GLN A 35 12.85 1.30 2.52
N GLN A 36 14.14 1.40 2.20
CA GLN A 36 14.72 0.74 1.03
C GLN A 36 14.61 -0.78 1.08
N ALA A 37 14.80 -1.38 2.27
CA ALA A 37 14.64 -2.83 2.44
C ALA A 37 13.18 -3.29 2.25
N ALA A 38 12.18 -2.45 2.53
CA ALA A 38 10.77 -2.77 2.40
C ALA A 38 10.20 -2.54 0.99
N LEU A 39 10.85 -1.74 0.13
CA LEU A 39 10.44 -1.54 -1.26
C LEU A 39 10.20 -2.84 -2.07
N PRO A 40 11.10 -3.85 -2.05
CA PRO A 40 10.84 -5.11 -2.75
C PRO A 40 9.60 -5.84 -2.24
N GLU A 41 9.33 -5.81 -0.93
CA GLU A 41 8.12 -6.39 -0.34
C GLU A 41 6.87 -5.65 -0.80
N ILE A 42 6.92 -4.31 -0.90
CA ILE A 42 5.81 -3.50 -1.40
C ILE A 42 5.51 -3.82 -2.87
N HIS A 43 6.53 -3.91 -3.71
CA HIS A 43 6.35 -4.32 -5.10
C HIS A 43 5.74 -5.72 -5.22
N GLN A 44 6.13 -6.65 -4.34
CA GLN A 44 5.60 -7.99 -4.32
C GLN A 44 4.11 -7.99 -3.93
N ALA A 45 3.74 -7.26 -2.87
CA ALA A 45 2.35 -7.11 -2.45
C ALA A 45 1.48 -6.48 -3.56
N LEU A 46 1.99 -5.46 -4.26
CA LEU A 46 1.29 -4.87 -5.40
C LEU A 46 1.06 -5.88 -6.53
N ARG A 47 2.05 -6.74 -6.83
CA ARG A 47 1.89 -7.80 -7.84
C ARG A 47 0.88 -8.85 -7.40
N ASP A 48 0.95 -9.31 -6.16
CA ASP A 48 0.09 -10.37 -5.66
C ASP A 48 -1.38 -9.93 -5.62
N HIS A 49 -1.66 -8.65 -5.35
CA HIS A 49 -3.01 -8.09 -5.48
C HIS A 49 -3.62 -8.30 -6.88
N HIS A 50 -2.82 -8.10 -7.94
CA HIS A 50 -3.27 -8.36 -9.31
C HIS A 50 -3.39 -9.84 -9.65
N LYS A 51 -2.70 -10.74 -8.92
CA LYS A 51 -2.91 -12.19 -9.08
C LYS A 51 -4.26 -12.60 -8.50
N GLU A 52 -4.61 -12.07 -7.33
CA GLU A 52 -5.88 -12.36 -6.67
C GLU A 52 -7.06 -11.65 -7.33
N ASN A 53 -6.84 -10.43 -7.84
CA ASN A 53 -7.86 -9.65 -8.52
C ASN A 53 -7.28 -8.92 -9.75
N PRO A 54 -7.21 -9.60 -10.91
CA PRO A 54 -6.61 -9.08 -12.14
C PRO A 54 -7.25 -7.81 -12.70
N PHE A 55 -8.49 -7.53 -12.28
CA PHE A 55 -9.27 -6.38 -12.73
C PHE A 55 -9.35 -5.26 -11.67
N ALA A 56 -8.85 -5.49 -10.45
CA ALA A 56 -8.86 -4.47 -9.41
C ALA A 56 -7.81 -3.40 -9.72
N GLN A 57 -8.32 -2.20 -10.01
CA GLN A 57 -7.51 -1.01 -9.90
C GLN A 57 -7.28 -0.71 -8.42
N HIS A 58 -6.02 -0.49 -8.04
CA HIS A 58 -5.69 -0.10 -6.67
C HIS A 58 -6.59 1.06 -6.21
N PRO A 59 -7.04 1.04 -4.95
CA PRO A 59 -8.02 1.98 -4.49
C PRO A 59 -7.44 3.40 -4.41
N GLU A 60 -8.30 4.41 -4.60
CA GLU A 60 -7.91 5.83 -4.49
C GLU A 60 -7.62 6.24 -3.03
N VAL A 61 -8.07 5.43 -2.09
CA VAL A 61 -7.82 5.63 -0.67
C VAL A 61 -6.45 5.09 -0.24
N PRO A 62 -5.87 5.65 0.83
CA PRO A 62 -4.66 5.11 1.42
C PRO A 62 -4.85 3.69 1.96
N PHE A 63 -3.87 2.81 1.79
CA PHE A 63 -3.88 1.41 2.27
C PHE A 63 -2.52 0.99 2.84
N ASN A 64 -2.50 0.04 3.78
CA ASN A 64 -1.26 -0.43 4.43
C ASN A 64 -0.64 -1.65 3.74
N VAL A 65 0.68 -1.73 3.73
CA VAL A 65 1.50 -2.83 3.19
C VAL A 65 2.50 -3.27 4.28
N PRO A 66 2.81 -4.58 4.46
CA PRO A 66 2.52 -5.75 3.61
C PRO A 66 1.22 -6.54 3.90
N SER A 67 0.46 -6.26 4.98
CA SER A 67 -0.74 -7.04 5.34
C SER A 67 -2.00 -6.62 4.55
N TRP A 68 -1.97 -6.69 3.22
CA TRP A 68 -3.16 -6.59 2.38
C TRP A 68 -3.67 -8.00 2.09
N SER A 69 -4.72 -8.43 2.82
CA SER A 69 -5.41 -9.71 2.60
C SER A 69 -6.90 -9.47 2.42
N GLY A 70 -7.36 -9.39 1.16
CA GLY A 70 -8.79 -9.38 0.79
C GLY A 70 -9.54 -8.05 1.03
N LEU A 71 -10.47 -7.74 0.14
CA LEU A 71 -11.47 -6.65 0.26
C LEU A 71 -12.34 -6.76 1.55
N PRO A 72 -13.14 -5.75 1.97
CA PRO A 72 -13.57 -4.53 1.25
C PRO A 72 -13.58 -3.21 2.06
N GLN A 73 -12.98 -3.09 3.24
CA GLN A 73 -13.17 -1.88 4.07
C GLN A 73 -11.87 -1.43 4.71
N PHE A 74 -11.09 -0.67 3.94
CA PHE A 74 -10.11 0.31 4.41
C PHE A 74 -9.28 -0.13 5.63
N SER A 75 -8.22 -0.93 5.40
CA SER A 75 -7.19 -1.08 6.42
C SER A 75 -6.34 0.19 6.52
N ALA A 76 -6.94 1.26 7.07
CA ALA A 76 -6.32 2.17 8.01
C ALA A 76 -6.47 1.55 9.42
N ALA A 77 -5.87 0.35 9.58
CA ALA A 77 -5.82 -0.45 10.80
C ALA A 77 -7.04 -0.36 11.75
N ALA A 78 -8.29 -0.62 11.35
CA ALA A 78 -9.43 -0.74 12.28
C ALA A 78 -9.60 0.38 13.35
N LEU A 79 -9.14 1.63 13.09
CA LEU A 79 -8.82 2.60 14.17
C LEU A 79 -9.68 3.87 14.23
N LEU A 80 -10.95 3.85 13.77
CA LEU A 80 -11.88 4.97 14.06
C LEU A 80 -13.28 4.55 14.54
N GLY A 81 -13.47 3.32 15.03
CA GLY A 81 -14.79 2.91 15.51
C GLY A 81 -14.75 1.77 16.51
N GLY A 82 -14.73 2.11 17.80
CA GLY A 82 -14.87 1.16 18.89
C GLY A 82 -14.86 1.83 20.26
N ALA A 83 -15.61 2.93 20.42
CA ALA A 83 -15.99 3.40 21.74
C ALA A 83 -17.06 2.45 22.31
N ALA A 84 -16.75 1.81 23.43
CA ALA A 84 -17.64 1.54 24.57
C ALA A 84 -16.84 0.84 25.68
#